data_AF-A0A524E9Q2-F1
#
_entry.id   AF-A0A524E9Q2-F1
#
_cell.length_a   1.000
_cell.length_b   1.000
_cell.length_c   1.000
_cell.angle_alpha   90.00
_cell.angle_beta   90.00
_cell.angle_gamma   90.00
#
_symmetry.space_group_name_H-M   'P 1'
#
loop_
_entity.id
_entity.type
_entity.pdbx_description
1 polymer ?
#
loop_
_entity_poly.entity_id
_entity_poly.type
_entity_poly.pdbx_seq_one_letter_code
_entity_poly.pdbx_strand_id
1 'polypeptide(L)'
;MWSIARNEQAHPLLREPAIVELSRRKETGAMELCGTLLRSPNVEEWFVAVRALIAMGTHEALERLTGLYARSKDWKRRYVFMSIARILTAEYIRPFQLMAKDFVTMERLDVTGWTRTAILTMKSVCNRYGVKVLDRTQKKRCISGRNISQTEQTILIEKT
;
A
#
# COMPACT_ATOMS: atom_id res chain seq x y z
N MET A 1 -11.27 -11.25 19.78
CA MET A 1 -10.34 -10.63 18.79
C MET A 1 -9.28 -9.80 19.47
N TRP A 2 -9.63 -8.78 20.26
CA TRP A 2 -8.65 -7.96 21.00
C TRP A 2 -7.68 -8.75 21.88
N SER A 3 -8.17 -9.81 22.54
CA SER A 3 -7.33 -10.73 23.33
C SER A 3 -6.22 -11.39 22.50
N ILE A 4 -6.52 -11.78 21.25
CA ILE A 4 -5.56 -12.39 20.34
C ILE A 4 -4.61 -11.32 19.77
N ALA A 5 -5.15 -10.18 19.33
CA ALA A 5 -4.37 -9.10 18.73
C ALA A 5 -3.30 -8.53 19.67
N ARG A 6 -3.64 -8.39 20.96
CA ARG A 6 -2.73 -7.87 22.00
C ARG A 6 -1.82 -8.93 22.62
N ASN A 7 -2.07 -10.22 22.37
CA ASN A 7 -1.22 -11.28 22.89
C ASN A 7 0.01 -11.44 21.98
N GLU A 8 1.15 -10.91 22.41
CA GLU A 8 2.43 -11.00 21.68
C GLU A 8 2.92 -12.45 21.52
N GLN A 9 2.47 -13.36 22.39
CA GLN A 9 2.78 -14.79 22.32
C GLN A 9 1.81 -15.56 21.42
N ALA A 10 0.75 -14.92 20.93
CA ALA A 10 -0.17 -15.57 19.99
C ALA A 10 0.53 -15.84 18.67
N HIS A 11 0.22 -17.00 18.09
CA HIS A 11 0.78 -17.40 16.81
C HIS A 11 0.48 -16.35 15.71
N PRO A 12 1.46 -15.94 14.88
CA PRO A 12 1.28 -14.89 13.87
C PRO A 12 0.09 -15.12 12.93
N LEU A 13 -0.17 -16.38 12.53
CA LEU A 13 -1.31 -16.77 11.70
C LEU A 13 -2.69 -16.41 12.28
N LEU A 14 -2.79 -16.21 13.60
CA LEU A 14 -4.03 -15.79 14.27
C LEU A 14 -3.98 -14.32 14.65
N ARG A 15 -2.81 -13.85 15.09
CA ARG A 15 -2.62 -12.46 15.57
C ARG A 15 -2.77 -11.45 14.45
N GLU A 16 -2.12 -11.68 13.31
CA GLU A 16 -2.19 -10.73 12.19
C GLU A 16 -3.63 -10.55 11.65
N PRO A 17 -4.38 -11.62 11.30
CA PRO A 17 -5.74 -11.45 10.82
C PRO A 17 -6.64 -10.76 11.85
N ALA A 18 -6.43 -11.02 13.15
CA ALA A 18 -7.17 -10.33 14.20
C ALA A 18 -6.88 -8.81 14.21
N ILE A 19 -5.61 -8.41 14.08
CA ILE A 19 -5.22 -6.99 14.02
C ILE A 19 -5.83 -6.33 12.78
N VAL A 20 -5.64 -6.91 11.61
CA VAL A 20 -6.13 -6.36 10.34
C VAL A 20 -7.65 -6.25 10.34
N GLU A 21 -8.35 -7.25 10.88
CA GLU A 21 -9.82 -7.24 10.96
C GLU A 21 -10.34 -6.18 11.94
N LEU A 22 -9.69 -6.00 13.10
CA LEU A 22 -10.02 -4.92 14.03
C LEU A 22 -9.83 -3.54 13.37
N SER A 23 -8.74 -3.37 12.63
CA SER A 23 -8.47 -2.13 11.88
C SER A 23 -9.48 -1.90 10.76
N ARG A 24 -9.86 -2.94 10.01
CA ARG A 24 -10.90 -2.85 8.98
C ARG A 24 -12.25 -2.41 9.53
N ARG A 25 -12.59 -2.90 10.73
CA ARG A 25 -13.80 -2.49 11.49
C ARG A 25 -13.66 -1.12 12.15
N LYS A 26 -12.47 -0.52 12.12
CA LYS A 26 -12.14 0.78 12.73
C LYS A 26 -12.45 0.80 14.24
N GLU A 27 -12.17 -0.33 14.89
CA GLU A 27 -12.37 -0.50 16.33
C GLU A 27 -11.51 0.49 17.12
N THR A 28 -12.07 1.02 18.20
CA THR A 28 -11.35 1.94 19.10
C THR A 28 -10.07 1.28 19.61
N GLY A 29 -8.93 1.97 19.54
CA GLY A 29 -7.62 1.43 19.92
C GLY A 29 -6.82 0.83 18.75
N ALA A 30 -7.42 0.63 17.56
CA ALA A 30 -6.73 0.00 16.44
C ALA A 30 -5.63 0.89 15.87
N MET A 31 -5.84 2.21 15.83
CA MET A 31 -4.84 3.18 15.37
C MET A 31 -3.64 3.24 16.33
N GLU A 32 -3.91 3.25 17.64
CA GLU A 32 -2.91 3.25 18.70
C GLU A 32 -2.07 1.97 18.65
N LEU A 33 -2.72 0.81 18.44
CA LEU A 33 -2.03 -0.46 18.25
C LEU A 33 -1.10 -0.41 17.05
N CYS A 34 -1.56 0.10 15.90
CA CYS A 34 -0.71 0.29 14.72
C CYS A 34 0.50 1.19 15.04
N GLY A 35 0.29 2.27 15.79
CA GLY A 35 1.36 3.16 16.24
C GLY A 35 2.42 2.44 17.09
N THR A 36 2.01 1.54 17.97
CA THR A 36 2.93 0.71 18.76
C THR A 36 3.69 -0.28 17.87
N LEU A 37 3.00 -1.00 16.99
CA LEU A 37 3.62 -1.98 16.10
C LEU A 37 4.61 -1.34 15.10
N LEU A 38 4.33 -0.12 14.61
CA LEU A 38 5.24 0.62 13.74
C LEU A 38 6.57 1.01 14.41
N ARG A 39 6.61 1.07 15.75
CA ARG A 39 7.81 1.34 16.54
C ARG A 39 8.55 0.06 16.93
N SER A 40 7.97 -1.11 16.66
CA SER A 40 8.60 -2.39 16.98
C SER A 40 9.89 -2.58 16.16
N PRO A 41 10.96 -3.13 16.76
CA PRO A 41 12.12 -3.58 16.00
C PRO A 41 11.79 -4.79 15.12
N ASN A 42 10.68 -5.49 15.38
CA ASN A 42 10.25 -6.64 14.58
C ASN A 42 9.65 -6.18 13.24
N VAL A 43 10.29 -6.57 12.15
CA VAL A 43 9.87 -6.22 10.78
C VAL A 43 8.49 -6.78 10.43
N GLU A 44 8.12 -7.94 10.95
CA GLU A 44 6.81 -8.55 10.69
C GLU A 44 5.69 -7.74 11.35
N GLU A 45 5.90 -7.29 12.59
CA GLU A 45 4.95 -6.41 13.27
C GLU A 45 4.80 -5.07 12.54
N TRP A 46 5.90 -4.53 12.02
CA TRP A 46 5.87 -3.34 11.19
C TRP A 46 5.02 -3.55 9.92
N PHE A 47 5.17 -4.69 9.22
CA PHE A 47 4.35 -5.04 8.06
C PHE A 47 2.86 -5.17 8.42
N VAL A 48 2.55 -5.85 9.53
CA VAL A 48 1.18 -5.99 10.04
C VAL A 48 0.57 -4.61 10.29
N ALA A 49 1.33 -3.68 10.89
CA ALA A 49 0.84 -2.33 11.14
C ALA A 49 0.53 -1.56 9.84
N VAL A 50 1.40 -1.67 8.83
CA VAL A 50 1.14 -1.02 7.52
C VAL A 50 -0.08 -1.64 6.85
N ARG A 51 -0.23 -2.97 6.86
CA ARG A 51 -1.43 -3.65 6.33
C ARG A 51 -2.70 -3.25 7.07
N ALA A 52 -2.63 -3.10 8.38
CA ALA A 52 -3.72 -2.65 9.21
C ALA A 52 -4.14 -1.20 8.90
N LEU A 53 -3.19 -0.29 8.68
CA LEU A 53 -3.46 1.08 8.23
C LEU A 53 -4.12 1.10 6.84
N ILE A 54 -3.66 0.27 5.90
CA ILE A 54 -4.30 0.10 4.59
C ILE A 54 -5.75 -0.40 4.78
N ALA A 55 -5.96 -1.39 5.64
CA ALA A 55 -7.29 -1.96 5.89
C ALA A 55 -8.27 -0.96 6.54
N MET A 56 -7.77 -0.02 7.36
CA MET A 56 -8.57 1.09 7.90
C MET A 56 -9.09 2.00 6.79
N GLY A 57 -8.24 2.37 5.83
CA GLY A 57 -8.61 3.20 4.69
C GLY A 57 -9.20 4.57 5.07
N THR A 58 -8.83 5.11 6.24
CA THR A 58 -9.28 6.42 6.73
C THR A 58 -8.30 7.53 6.34
N HIS A 59 -8.77 8.78 6.41
CA HIS A 59 -7.92 9.96 6.23
C HIS A 59 -6.72 9.93 7.20
N GLU A 60 -6.98 9.67 8.49
CA GLU A 60 -5.91 9.56 9.49
C GLU A 60 -4.90 8.44 9.16
N ALA A 61 -5.35 7.28 8.67
CA ALA A 61 -4.44 6.21 8.27
C ALA A 61 -3.51 6.63 7.12
N LEU A 62 -4.04 7.38 6.14
CA LEU A 62 -3.27 7.91 5.02
C LEU A 62 -2.25 8.98 5.46
N GLU A 63 -2.64 9.82 6.41
CA GLU A 63 -1.80 10.81 7.07
C GLU A 63 -0.61 10.14 7.79
N ARG A 64 -0.88 9.08 8.55
CA ARG A 64 0.12 8.26 9.25
C ARG A 64 1.08 7.59 8.27
N LEU A 65 0.56 7.00 7.18
CA LEU A 65 1.38 6.38 6.14
C LEU A 65 2.25 7.43 5.42
N THR A 66 1.74 8.63 5.17
CA THR A 66 2.52 9.72 4.59
C THR A 66 3.66 10.15 5.51
N GLY A 67 3.39 10.31 6.81
CA GLY A 67 4.44 10.58 7.80
C GLY A 67 5.43 9.42 7.96
N LEU A 68 4.97 8.17 7.79
CA LEU A 68 5.83 7.00 7.77
C LEU A 68 6.74 6.98 6.53
N TYR A 69 6.23 7.37 5.35
CA TYR A 69 7.01 7.48 4.12
C TYR A 69 8.20 8.44 4.30
N ALA A 70 7.93 9.64 4.84
CA ALA A 70 8.94 10.68 5.03
C ALA A 70 10.11 10.24 5.94
N ARG A 71 9.85 9.33 6.89
CA ARG A 71 10.85 8.79 7.83
C ARG A 71 11.48 7.47 7.37
N SER A 72 10.90 6.83 6.35
CA SER A 72 11.37 5.54 5.84
C SER A 72 12.53 5.72 4.87
N LYS A 73 13.44 4.75 4.85
CA LYS A 73 14.56 4.64 3.91
C LYS A 73 14.51 3.31 3.16
N ASP A 74 15.31 3.19 2.12
CA ASP A 74 15.53 1.96 1.35
C ASP A 74 14.21 1.29 0.89
N TRP A 75 14.11 -0.03 1.08
CA TRP A 75 12.94 -0.81 0.68
C TRP A 75 11.67 -0.43 1.43
N LYS A 76 11.76 0.06 2.69
CA LYS A 76 10.59 0.48 3.48
C LYS A 76 9.91 1.68 2.83
N ARG A 77 10.69 2.64 2.33
CA ARG A 77 10.15 3.82 1.64
C ARG A 77 9.33 3.43 0.42
N ARG A 78 9.84 2.50 -0.39
CA ARG A 78 9.10 1.92 -1.53
C ARG A 78 7.82 1.24 -1.05
N TYR A 79 7.91 0.35 -0.07
CA TYR A 79 6.75 -0.39 0.43
C TYR A 79 5.63 0.52 0.93
N VAL A 80 5.98 1.58 1.68
CA VAL A 80 5.00 2.56 2.18
C VAL A 80 4.39 3.35 1.02
N PHE A 81 5.16 3.74 0.01
CA PHE A 81 4.61 4.38 -1.19
C PHE A 81 3.60 3.49 -1.91
N MET A 82 3.93 2.21 -2.13
CA MET A 82 2.99 1.23 -2.71
C MET A 82 1.72 1.11 -1.85
N SER A 83 1.86 1.17 -0.53
CA SER A 83 0.76 1.06 0.42
C SER A 83 -0.17 2.27 0.39
N ILE A 84 0.39 3.48 0.34
CA ILE A 84 -0.35 4.75 0.19
C ILE A 84 -1.19 4.71 -1.08
N ALA A 85 -0.63 4.22 -2.19
CA ALA A 85 -1.31 4.15 -3.47
C ALA A 85 -2.59 3.29 -3.45
N ARG A 86 -2.70 2.32 -2.52
CA ARG A 86 -3.88 1.45 -2.37
C ARG A 86 -5.08 2.11 -1.71
N ILE A 87 -4.87 3.19 -0.97
CA ILE A 87 -5.93 3.93 -0.27
C ILE A 87 -5.94 5.43 -0.61
N LEU A 88 -5.24 5.84 -1.67
CA LEU A 88 -5.09 7.25 -2.03
C LEU A 88 -6.43 7.89 -2.37
N THR A 89 -6.75 8.97 -1.66
CA THR A 89 -7.91 9.85 -1.91
C THR A 89 -7.49 11.12 -2.66
N ALA A 90 -8.47 11.86 -3.19
CA ALA A 90 -8.21 13.07 -3.99
C ALA A 90 -7.46 14.16 -3.20
N GLU A 91 -7.72 14.27 -1.90
CA GLU A 91 -7.09 15.25 -1.00
C GLU A 91 -5.56 15.07 -0.92
N TYR A 92 -5.07 13.85 -1.09
CA TYR A 92 -3.64 13.50 -0.97
C TYR A 92 -2.91 13.41 -2.31
N ILE A 93 -3.54 13.82 -3.42
CA ILE A 93 -2.89 13.79 -4.74
C ILE A 93 -1.59 14.59 -4.73
N ARG A 94 -1.56 15.79 -4.14
CA ARG A 94 -0.36 16.64 -4.13
C ARG A 94 0.80 16.00 -3.35
N PRO A 95 0.63 15.54 -2.10
CA PRO A 95 1.65 14.75 -1.40
C PRO A 95 2.10 13.54 -2.22
N PHE A 96 1.17 12.77 -2.78
CA PHE A 96 1.49 11.59 -3.57
C PHE A 96 2.30 11.91 -4.83
N GLN A 97 2.01 13.01 -5.52
CA GLN A 97 2.80 13.48 -6.66
C GLN A 97 4.25 13.77 -6.29
N LEU A 98 4.49 14.35 -5.11
CA LEU A 98 5.85 14.61 -4.64
C LEU A 98 6.59 13.31 -4.34
N MET A 99 5.93 12.36 -3.68
CA MET A 99 6.50 11.03 -3.39
C MET A 99 6.80 10.25 -4.69
N ALA A 100 5.88 10.31 -5.66
CA ALA A 100 5.99 9.59 -6.93
C ALA A 100 7.24 9.96 -7.74
N LYS A 101 7.75 11.20 -7.58
CA LYS A 101 8.98 11.65 -8.25
C LYS A 101 10.17 10.73 -7.96
N ASP A 102 10.25 10.19 -6.75
CA ASP A 102 11.32 9.30 -6.31
C ASP A 102 11.31 7.96 -7.08
N PHE A 103 10.20 7.63 -7.73
CA PHE A 103 9.96 6.34 -8.39
C PHE A 103 9.88 6.43 -9.92
N VAL A 104 9.99 7.63 -10.50
CA VAL A 104 9.92 7.85 -11.96
C VAL A 104 11.04 7.13 -12.71
N THR A 105 12.19 6.92 -12.06
CA THR A 105 13.35 6.25 -12.66
C THR A 105 13.27 4.73 -12.61
N MET A 106 12.30 4.14 -11.90
CA MET A 106 12.14 2.70 -11.84
C MET A 106 11.68 2.15 -13.19
N GLU A 107 12.27 1.05 -13.65
CA GLU A 107 11.86 0.39 -14.90
C GLU A 107 10.48 -0.29 -14.80
N ARG A 108 10.14 -0.78 -13.59
CA ARG A 108 8.92 -1.55 -13.35
C ARG A 108 8.26 -1.17 -12.04
N LEU A 109 6.96 -0.91 -12.11
CA LEU A 109 6.12 -0.60 -10.96
C LEU A 109 4.86 -1.47 -10.99
N ASP A 110 4.75 -2.37 -10.01
CA ASP A 110 3.54 -3.17 -9.82
C ASP A 110 2.45 -2.29 -9.21
N VAL A 111 1.38 -2.02 -9.97
CA VAL A 111 0.26 -1.19 -9.50
C VAL A 111 -0.94 -2.01 -9.08
N THR A 112 -0.76 -3.30 -8.85
CA THR A 112 -1.83 -4.20 -8.41
C THR A 112 -2.46 -3.69 -7.11
N GLY A 113 -3.78 -3.51 -7.13
CA GLY A 113 -4.55 -3.01 -5.99
C GLY A 113 -4.41 -1.52 -5.70
N TRP A 114 -3.75 -0.75 -6.57
CA TRP A 114 -3.73 0.71 -6.47
C TRP A 114 -5.10 1.32 -6.77
N THR A 115 -5.40 2.46 -6.17
CA THR A 115 -6.59 3.22 -6.56
C THR A 115 -6.42 3.79 -7.97
N ARG A 116 -7.54 3.98 -8.67
CA ARG A 116 -7.53 4.66 -9.97
C ARG A 116 -6.87 6.04 -9.88
N THR A 117 -7.09 6.76 -8.77
CA THR A 117 -6.45 8.05 -8.49
C THR A 117 -4.94 7.92 -8.49
N ALA A 118 -4.38 6.96 -7.75
CA ALA A 118 -2.93 6.75 -7.70
C ALA A 118 -2.32 6.43 -9.07
N ILE A 119 -2.98 5.56 -9.85
CA ILE A 119 -2.55 5.21 -11.21
C ILE A 119 -2.53 6.44 -12.12
N LEU A 120 -3.60 7.22 -12.13
CA LEU A 120 -3.68 8.44 -12.95
C LEU A 120 -2.65 9.49 -12.52
N THR A 121 -2.45 9.64 -11.21
CA THR A 121 -1.44 10.54 -10.67
C THR A 121 -0.04 10.10 -11.06
N MET A 122 0.30 8.81 -10.96
CA MET A 122 1.61 8.29 -11.37
C MET A 122 1.84 8.48 -12.87
N LYS A 123 0.83 8.16 -13.72
CA LYS A 123 0.88 8.43 -15.17
C LYS A 123 1.13 9.91 -15.46
N SER A 124 0.42 10.81 -14.78
CA SER A 124 0.64 12.25 -14.92
C SER A 124 2.04 12.68 -14.51
N VAL A 125 2.62 12.08 -13.46
CA VAL A 125 3.98 12.38 -13.03
C VAL A 125 4.98 11.88 -14.06
N CYS A 126 4.92 10.61 -14.48
CA CYS A 126 5.79 10.05 -15.52
C CYS A 126 5.77 10.89 -16.80
N ASN A 127 4.58 11.27 -17.29
CA ASN A 127 4.45 12.08 -18.51
C ASN A 127 5.16 13.44 -18.39
N ARG A 128 5.13 14.09 -17.21
CA ARG A 128 5.84 15.37 -16.99
C ARG A 128 7.36 15.23 -17.03
N TYR A 129 7.88 14.04 -16.76
CA TYR A 129 9.31 13.73 -16.82
C TYR A 129 9.71 13.06 -18.15
N GLY A 130 8.83 13.07 -19.16
CA GLY A 130 9.11 12.48 -20.47
C GLY A 130 9.13 10.95 -20.45
N VAL A 131 8.57 10.32 -19.42
CA VAL A 131 8.59 8.87 -19.27
C VAL A 131 7.28 8.27 -19.75
N LYS A 132 7.36 7.39 -20.75
CA LYS A 132 6.17 6.75 -21.34
C LYS A 132 5.72 5.59 -20.46
N VAL A 133 4.47 5.65 -20.02
CA VAL A 133 3.85 4.57 -19.24
C VAL A 133 3.20 3.55 -20.18
N LEU A 134 3.71 2.33 -20.16
CA LEU A 134 3.10 1.20 -20.85
C LEU A 134 2.18 0.46 -19.88
N ASP A 135 0.88 0.51 -20.15
CA ASP A 135 -0.12 -0.24 -19.41
C ASP A 135 -0.18 -1.67 -19.97
N ARG A 136 0.52 -2.61 -19.32
CA ARG A 136 0.38 -4.03 -19.65
C ARG A 136 -0.68 -4.64 -18.74
N THR A 137 -1.93 -4.27 -18.94
CA THR A 137 -3.05 -5.04 -18.40
C THR A 137 -3.16 -6.32 -19.22
N GLN A 138 -2.58 -7.43 -18.76
CA GLN A 138 -2.81 -8.73 -19.41
C GLN A 138 -4.27 -9.14 -19.19
N LYS A 139 -5.12 -8.87 -20.17
CA LYS A 139 -6.44 -9.50 -20.27
C LYS A 139 -6.22 -10.97 -20.65
N LYS A 140 -6.08 -11.87 -19.66
CA LYS A 140 -6.18 -13.32 -19.91
C LYS A 140 -7.56 -13.57 -20.52
N ARG A 141 -7.63 -13.83 -21.83
CA ARG A 141 -8.84 -14.35 -22.48
C ARG A 141 -9.18 -15.68 -21.80
N CYS A 142 -10.42 -15.79 -21.33
CA CYS A 142 -10.97 -16.99 -20.73
C CYS A 142 -10.77 -18.19 -21.67
N ILE A 143 -10.00 -19.17 -21.22
CA ILE A 143 -10.17 -20.56 -21.65
C ILE A 143 -10.75 -21.27 -20.41
N SER A 144 -11.87 -21.94 -20.65
CA SER A 144 -12.81 -22.58 -19.72
C SER A 144 -12.26 -23.06 -18.37
N GLY A 145 -12.99 -22.72 -17.30
CA GLY A 145 -13.26 -23.65 -16.21
C GLY A 145 -12.23 -23.75 -15.07
N ARG A 146 -12.03 -22.67 -14.31
CA ARG A 146 -11.96 -22.65 -12.83
C ARG A 146 -11.51 -21.25 -12.38
N ASN A 147 -12.35 -20.64 -11.55
CA ASN A 147 -12.19 -19.27 -11.05
C ASN A 147 -11.00 -19.16 -10.09
N ILE A 148 -10.09 -18.24 -10.38
CA ILE A 148 -9.65 -17.09 -9.54
C ILE A 148 -8.95 -16.14 -10.51
N SER A 149 -9.61 -15.04 -10.89
CA SER A 149 -8.98 -13.98 -11.70
C SER A 149 -8.23 -13.02 -10.78
N GLN A 150 -6.93 -13.23 -10.60
CA GLN A 150 -6.05 -12.16 -10.12
C GLN A 150 -5.62 -11.34 -11.33
N THR A 151 -6.11 -10.11 -11.42
CA THR A 151 -5.68 -9.14 -12.42
C THR A 151 -4.39 -8.50 -11.93
N GLU A 152 -3.24 -9.05 -12.32
CA GLU A 152 -1.96 -8.39 -12.12
C GLU A 152 -1.91 -7.17 -13.07
N GLN A 153 -1.78 -5.98 -12.49
CA GLN A 153 -1.62 -4.74 -13.25
C GLN A 153 -0.21 -4.22 -13.02
N THR A 154 0.65 -4.38 -14.03
CA THR A 154 2.01 -3.84 -13.99
C THR A 154 2.10 -2.63 -14.91
N ILE A 155 2.58 -1.51 -14.36
CA ILE A 155 3.06 -0.38 -15.17
C ILE A 155 4.53 -0.65 -15.49
N LEU A 156 4.82 -0.85 -16.77
CA LEU A 156 6.19 -0.79 -17.27
C LEU A 156 6.52 0.65 -17.59
N ILE A 157 7.66 1.09 -17.10
CA ILE A 157 8.18 2.43 -17.27
C ILE A 157 9.38 2.27 -18.21
N GLU A 158 9.13 2.41 -19.51
CA GLU A 158 10.20 2.37 -20.52
C GLU A 158 10.70 3.81 -20.77
N LYS A 159 12.02 4.01 -20.65
CA LYS A 159 12.67 5.26 -21.09
C LYS A 159 12.91 5.15 -22.60
N THR A 160 12.40 6.11 -23.35
CA THR A 160 12.80 6.37 -24.75
C THR A 160 14.16 7.03 -24.82
#